data_AF-A0A1Y2BZ31-F1
#
_entry.id   AF-A0A1Y2BZ31-F1
#
_cell.length_a   1.000
_cell.length_b   1.000
_cell.length_c   1.000
_cell.angle_alpha   90.00
_cell.angle_beta   90.00
_cell.angle_gamma   90.00
#
_symmetry.space_group_name_H-M   'P 1'
#
loop_
_entity.id
_entity.type
_entity.pdbx_description
1 polymer ?
#
loop_
_entity_poly.entity_id
_entity_poly.type
_entity_poly.pdbx_seq_one_letter_code
_entity_poly.pdbx_strand_id
1 'polypeptide(L)'
;MKIFDDGTDAAIFLTIYPNSINVEDKDIQALATQCQSITNTTGRNLFIRFAPEMNGHWFPYSGDTAAYIALWRKVYTAINAVAPTVAMVWSPNTDTSDGQFPYAPYWPGEDYVDWVGLSLYWKGYENNYPLSFMVNSLCPSDYTAQMMDSQGPQGSKTSFYQEYAVKYNKPFVISEGGGAFQIAKSLNGVRSEIDAGPGRTAMVMSFWSSNIFNPAFLAKYPKFKMAISFEIWKKEAEQAYMTERDFRIIGDDATAAAFHSEIQKLDTAGVVIWGQKPKPTTTTTTAVAAVSPTFSIVVTQVPPNKNVATEKTSNSSTKNIVSAMLLLFITLLLKEMIHN
;
A
#
# COMPACT_ATOMS: atom_id res chain seq x y z
N MET A 1 4.56 19.89 11.09
CA MET A 1 5.44 18.86 10.52
C MET A 1 5.36 18.99 9.01
N LYS A 2 6.47 19.28 8.31
CA LYS A 2 6.48 19.32 6.85
C LYS A 2 6.49 17.88 6.30
N ILE A 3 5.38 17.16 6.47
CA ILE A 3 5.26 15.73 6.11
C ILE A 3 5.57 15.49 4.62
N PHE A 4 5.40 16.51 3.78
CA PHE A 4 5.62 16.46 2.33
C PHE A 4 6.95 17.11 1.86
N ASP A 5 7.77 17.63 2.78
CA ASP A 5 9.10 18.18 2.47
C ASP A 5 10.18 17.14 2.81
N ASP A 6 10.13 16.01 2.11
CA ASP A 6 11.12 14.92 2.20
C ASP A 6 12.35 15.17 1.31
N GLY A 7 12.39 16.32 0.62
CA GLY A 7 13.44 16.70 -0.30
C GLY A 7 13.48 15.85 -1.57
N THR A 8 12.37 15.22 -1.95
CA THR A 8 12.22 14.44 -3.20
C THR A 8 11.01 14.90 -4.04
N ASP A 9 11.01 14.56 -5.32
CA ASP A 9 9.86 14.71 -6.23
C ASP A 9 9.01 13.42 -6.35
N ALA A 10 9.27 12.41 -5.51
CA ALA A 10 8.59 11.10 -5.58
C ALA A 10 7.07 11.27 -5.51
N ALA A 11 6.26 10.38 -6.09
CA ALA A 11 4.81 10.50 -5.89
C ALA A 11 4.41 10.39 -4.40
N ILE A 12 3.30 11.01 -4.03
CA ILE A 12 2.70 10.91 -2.70
C ILE A 12 1.51 9.94 -2.79
N PHE A 13 1.50 8.91 -1.96
CA PHE A 13 0.38 7.97 -1.85
C PHE A 13 -0.24 8.08 -0.44
N LEU A 14 -1.47 8.59 -0.36
CA LEU A 14 -2.17 8.76 0.91
C LEU A 14 -3.32 7.78 1.01
N THR A 15 -3.34 7.02 2.11
CA THR A 15 -4.53 6.25 2.49
C THR A 15 -5.37 7.07 3.46
N ILE A 16 -6.66 7.21 3.14
CA ILE A 16 -7.62 7.97 3.94
C ILE A 16 -8.69 7.02 4.48
N TYR A 17 -8.75 6.90 5.81
CA TYR A 17 -9.73 6.07 6.51
C TYR A 17 -10.85 6.97 7.07
N PRO A 18 -12.05 7.01 6.48
CA PRO A 18 -13.16 7.68 7.11
C PRO A 18 -13.61 6.91 8.36
N ASN A 19 -13.95 7.64 9.43
CA ASN A 19 -14.39 7.02 10.69
C ASN A 19 -15.83 6.49 10.65
N SER A 20 -16.54 6.75 9.56
CA SER A 20 -17.94 6.39 9.35
C SER A 20 -18.25 6.41 7.85
N ILE A 21 -19.26 5.66 7.44
CA ILE A 21 -19.83 5.75 6.09
C ILE A 21 -20.54 7.09 5.84
N ASN A 22 -20.98 7.77 6.91
CA ASN A 22 -21.66 9.06 6.83
C ASN A 22 -20.65 10.21 6.95
N VAL A 23 -19.89 10.47 5.88
CA VAL A 23 -18.95 11.61 5.82
C VAL A 23 -19.68 12.87 5.39
N GLU A 24 -19.51 13.95 6.15
CA GLU A 24 -20.18 15.23 5.87
C GLU A 24 -19.57 15.95 4.66
N ASP A 25 -20.39 16.70 3.93
CA ASP A 25 -19.99 17.42 2.71
C ASP A 25 -18.84 18.40 2.96
N LYS A 26 -18.85 19.08 4.11
CA LYS A 26 -17.75 19.99 4.50
C LYS A 26 -16.41 19.26 4.61
N ASP A 27 -16.41 18.01 5.06
CA ASP A 27 -15.18 17.23 5.26
C ASP A 27 -14.69 16.68 3.92
N ILE A 28 -15.60 16.31 3.02
CA ILE A 28 -15.28 15.95 1.63
C ILE A 28 -14.65 17.14 0.90
N GLN A 29 -15.22 18.35 1.04
CA GLN A 29 -14.66 19.56 0.44
C GLN A 29 -13.32 19.97 1.05
N ALA A 30 -13.15 19.76 2.36
CA ALA A 30 -11.88 19.97 3.03
C ALA A 30 -10.80 19.02 2.49
N LEU A 31 -11.12 17.74 2.26
CA LEU A 31 -10.20 16.78 1.65
C LEU A 31 -9.83 17.21 0.22
N ALA A 32 -10.80 17.62 -0.60
CA ALA A 32 -10.56 18.09 -1.96
C ALA A 32 -9.61 19.31 -1.99
N THR A 33 -9.85 20.28 -1.10
CA THR A 33 -8.98 21.46 -0.93
C THR A 33 -7.58 21.08 -0.47
N GLN A 34 -7.45 20.10 0.43
CA GLN A 34 -6.14 19.60 0.87
C GLN A 34 -5.38 18.93 -0.28
N CYS A 35 -6.06 18.16 -1.13
CA CYS A 35 -5.44 17.54 -2.31
C CYS A 35 -4.91 18.59 -3.30
N GLN A 36 -5.69 19.65 -3.57
CA GLN A 36 -5.25 20.78 -4.39
C GLN A 36 -4.04 21.50 -3.76
N SER A 37 -4.07 21.74 -2.45
CA SER A 37 -2.97 22.39 -1.75
C SER A 37 -1.67 21.56 -1.81
N ILE A 38 -1.76 20.24 -1.59
CA ILE A 38 -0.59 19.34 -1.67
C ILE A 38 0.02 19.36 -3.06
N THR A 39 -0.81 19.21 -4.11
CA THR A 39 -0.32 19.22 -5.50
C THR A 39 0.28 20.57 -5.88
N ASN A 40 -0.35 21.69 -5.53
CA ASN A 40 0.17 23.04 -5.82
C ASN A 40 1.47 23.36 -5.08
N THR A 41 1.59 22.96 -3.82
CA THR A 41 2.76 23.31 -2.98
C THR A 41 3.96 22.41 -3.25
N THR A 42 3.73 21.17 -3.67
CA THR A 42 4.81 20.20 -3.89
C THR A 42 5.15 20.00 -5.36
N GLY A 43 4.20 20.21 -6.27
CA GLY A 43 4.33 19.83 -7.68
C GLY A 43 4.37 18.32 -7.93
N ARG A 44 4.12 17.49 -6.91
CA ARG A 44 4.24 16.03 -6.96
C ARG A 44 2.93 15.38 -7.38
N ASN A 45 3.01 14.23 -8.04
CA ASN A 45 1.86 13.38 -8.31
C ASN A 45 1.25 12.89 -6.99
N LEU A 46 -0.07 12.97 -6.84
CA LEU A 46 -0.79 12.57 -5.63
C LEU A 46 -1.79 11.46 -5.95
N PHE A 47 -1.72 10.39 -5.15
CA PHE A 47 -2.59 9.23 -5.20
C PHE A 47 -3.38 9.14 -3.90
N ILE A 48 -4.70 9.04 -3.99
CA ILE A 48 -5.61 8.94 -2.85
C ILE A 48 -6.24 7.54 -2.84
N ARG A 49 -5.86 6.73 -1.86
CA ARG A 49 -6.53 5.47 -1.51
C ARG A 49 -7.57 5.75 -0.42
N PHE A 50 -8.76 6.16 -0.84
CA PHE A 50 -9.86 6.47 0.06
C PHE A 50 -10.62 5.20 0.48
N ALA A 51 -10.99 5.08 1.76
CA ALA A 51 -11.80 4.00 2.31
C ALA A 51 -11.39 2.60 1.76
N PRO A 52 -10.12 2.18 1.93
CA PRO A 52 -9.62 0.92 1.39
C PRO A 52 -10.20 -0.29 2.10
N GLU A 53 -10.02 -1.47 1.50
CA GLU A 53 -10.40 -2.77 2.10
C GLU A 53 -11.88 -2.81 2.54
N MET A 54 -12.71 -2.04 1.84
CA MET A 54 -14.13 -1.93 2.07
C MET A 54 -14.86 -3.28 2.02
N ASN A 55 -14.32 -4.24 1.25
CA ASN A 55 -14.81 -5.60 1.14
C ASN A 55 -14.57 -6.48 2.37
N GLY A 56 -13.78 -6.02 3.34
CA GLY A 56 -13.63 -6.65 4.65
C GLY A 56 -14.80 -6.37 5.61
N HIS A 57 -14.61 -6.69 6.89
CA HIS A 57 -15.60 -6.47 7.96
C HIS A 57 -15.07 -5.64 9.14
N TRP A 58 -13.83 -5.12 9.03
CA TRP A 58 -13.11 -4.47 10.12
C TRP A 58 -13.17 -2.94 10.09
N PHE A 59 -13.77 -2.34 9.05
CA PHE A 59 -13.88 -0.89 8.91
C PHE A 59 -15.34 -0.41 9.01
N PRO A 60 -15.59 0.80 9.55
CA PRO A 60 -16.93 1.34 9.76
C PRO A 60 -17.66 1.74 8.46
N TYR A 61 -16.99 1.61 7.32
CA TYR A 61 -17.52 1.87 5.98
C TYR A 61 -17.71 0.59 5.16
N SER A 62 -17.54 -0.58 5.78
CA SER A 62 -17.82 -1.90 5.18
C SER A 62 -19.30 -2.29 5.35
N GLY A 63 -19.77 -3.24 4.55
CA GLY A 63 -21.10 -3.87 4.67
C GLY A 63 -22.17 -3.23 3.77
N ASP A 64 -22.40 -1.92 3.91
CA ASP A 64 -23.36 -1.20 3.04
C ASP A 64 -22.68 -0.78 1.73
N THR A 65 -22.77 -1.65 0.73
CA THR A 65 -22.13 -1.45 -0.57
C THR A 65 -22.71 -0.28 -1.35
N ALA A 66 -24.02 -0.02 -1.23
CA ALA A 66 -24.68 1.08 -1.92
C ALA A 66 -24.25 2.44 -1.32
N ALA A 67 -24.20 2.53 0.01
CA ALA A 67 -23.68 3.71 0.69
C ALA A 67 -22.19 3.93 0.40
N TYR A 68 -21.39 2.86 0.33
CA TYR A 68 -19.99 2.93 -0.07
C TYR A 68 -19.81 3.53 -1.46
N ILE A 69 -20.54 3.02 -2.46
CA ILE A 69 -20.48 3.51 -3.84
C ILE A 69 -20.92 4.98 -3.90
N ALA A 70 -21.99 5.36 -3.19
CA ALA A 70 -22.47 6.74 -3.14
C ALA A 70 -21.41 7.68 -2.54
N LEU A 71 -20.80 7.30 -1.41
CA LEU A 71 -19.74 8.07 -0.78
C LEU A 71 -18.51 8.18 -1.68
N TRP A 72 -18.05 7.07 -2.28
CA TRP A 72 -16.92 7.05 -3.19
C TRP A 72 -17.10 8.04 -4.34
N ARG A 73 -18.25 7.96 -5.04
CA ARG A 73 -18.55 8.84 -6.18
C ARG A 73 -18.60 10.31 -5.75
N LYS A 74 -19.12 10.60 -4.56
CA LYS A 74 -19.15 11.96 -4.00
C LYS A 74 -17.75 12.51 -3.74
N VAL A 75 -16.86 11.71 -3.13
CA VAL A 75 -15.47 12.08 -2.86
C VAL A 75 -14.68 12.26 -4.17
N TYR A 76 -14.80 11.31 -5.09
CA TYR A 76 -14.17 11.41 -6.42
C TYR A 76 -14.60 12.70 -7.13
N THR A 77 -15.91 12.97 -7.18
CA THR A 77 -16.45 14.16 -7.86
C THR A 77 -15.90 15.45 -7.25
N ALA A 78 -15.84 15.54 -5.92
CA ALA A 78 -15.33 16.72 -5.24
C ALA A 78 -13.82 16.94 -5.47
N ILE A 79 -13.01 15.88 -5.39
CA ILE A 79 -11.56 15.96 -5.65
C ILE A 79 -11.31 16.32 -7.12
N ASN A 80 -11.96 15.63 -8.05
CA ASN A 80 -11.76 15.85 -9.48
C ASN A 80 -12.17 17.28 -9.92
N ALA A 81 -13.16 17.89 -9.26
CA ALA A 81 -13.58 19.25 -9.57
C ALA A 81 -12.52 20.33 -9.26
N VAL A 82 -11.62 20.10 -8.30
CA VAL A 82 -10.64 21.11 -7.84
C VAL A 82 -9.19 20.69 -8.01
N ALA A 83 -8.92 19.39 -8.09
CA ALA A 83 -7.59 18.80 -8.23
C ALA A 83 -7.63 17.62 -9.23
N PRO A 84 -7.95 17.86 -10.52
CA PRO A 84 -8.17 16.81 -11.52
C PRO A 84 -6.94 15.97 -11.86
N THR A 85 -5.75 16.36 -11.40
CA THR A 85 -4.51 15.60 -11.57
C THR A 85 -4.27 14.58 -10.45
N VAL A 86 -5.14 14.55 -9.44
CA VAL A 86 -5.05 13.61 -8.31
C VAL A 86 -5.69 12.29 -8.71
N ALA A 87 -4.96 11.19 -8.58
CA ALA A 87 -5.44 9.86 -8.92
C ALA A 87 -6.19 9.21 -7.74
N MET A 88 -7.43 8.80 -7.97
CA MET A 88 -8.22 8.02 -7.01
C MET A 88 -7.97 6.52 -7.19
N VAL A 89 -7.53 5.86 -6.12
CA VAL A 89 -7.08 4.46 -6.10
C VAL A 89 -8.12 3.57 -5.41
N TRP A 90 -8.92 2.84 -6.19
CA TRP A 90 -9.88 1.86 -5.64
C TRP A 90 -9.16 0.55 -5.29
N SER A 91 -9.06 0.28 -4.00
CA SER A 91 -8.20 -0.79 -3.48
C SER A 91 -8.88 -1.63 -2.39
N PRO A 92 -9.60 -2.70 -2.76
CA PRO A 92 -10.06 -3.70 -1.81
C PRO A 92 -8.90 -4.48 -1.16
N ASN A 93 -9.23 -5.26 -0.13
CA ASN A 93 -8.39 -6.36 0.34
C ASN A 93 -8.47 -7.51 -0.65
N THR A 94 -7.45 -8.37 -0.76
CA THR A 94 -7.57 -9.59 -1.56
C THR A 94 -8.75 -10.46 -1.12
N ASP A 95 -9.50 -10.93 -2.11
CA ASP A 95 -10.48 -12.00 -1.94
C ASP A 95 -9.77 -13.33 -1.72
N THR A 96 -10.39 -14.18 -0.92
CA THR A 96 -9.86 -15.49 -0.53
C THR A 96 -10.41 -16.56 -1.46
N SER A 97 -9.83 -17.77 -1.38
CA SER A 97 -10.23 -18.91 -2.22
C SER A 97 -11.69 -19.33 -2.04
N ASP A 98 -12.30 -19.03 -0.90
CA ASP A 98 -13.72 -19.26 -0.59
C ASP A 98 -14.65 -18.10 -0.99
N GLY A 99 -14.11 -16.97 -1.43
CA GLY A 99 -14.87 -15.82 -1.92
C GLY A 99 -15.51 -14.96 -0.83
N GLN A 100 -14.93 -14.92 0.37
CA GLN A 100 -15.49 -14.17 1.51
C GLN A 100 -15.43 -12.64 1.34
N PHE A 101 -14.55 -12.13 0.48
CA PHE A 101 -14.33 -10.68 0.33
C PHE A 101 -14.52 -10.24 -1.13
N PRO A 102 -15.74 -10.38 -1.69
CA PRO A 102 -15.98 -10.12 -3.10
C PRO A 102 -15.77 -8.64 -3.47
N TYR A 103 -15.19 -8.42 -4.64
CA TYR A 103 -14.88 -7.08 -5.15
C TYR A 103 -16.09 -6.37 -5.77
N ALA A 104 -16.86 -7.11 -6.59
CA ALA A 104 -17.90 -6.55 -7.45
C ALA A 104 -18.97 -5.71 -6.73
N PRO A 105 -19.45 -6.08 -5.51
CA PRO A 105 -20.44 -5.29 -4.81
C PRO A 105 -19.99 -3.85 -4.49
N TYR A 106 -18.69 -3.60 -4.38
CA TYR A 106 -18.12 -2.30 -4.00
C TYR A 106 -17.59 -1.48 -5.18
N TRP A 107 -17.71 -1.98 -6.42
CA TRP A 107 -17.18 -1.30 -7.61
C TRP A 107 -17.97 -0.02 -7.91
N PRO A 108 -17.34 1.17 -7.88
CA PRO A 108 -18.05 2.44 -8.06
C PRO A 108 -18.30 2.80 -9.53
N GLY A 109 -17.78 2.03 -10.48
CA GLY A 109 -17.78 2.35 -11.90
C GLY A 109 -16.43 2.93 -12.36
N GLU A 110 -16.06 2.61 -13.60
CA GLU A 110 -14.80 2.93 -14.25
C GLU A 110 -14.52 4.43 -14.40
N ASP A 111 -15.56 5.25 -14.46
CA ASP A 111 -15.46 6.71 -14.56
C ASP A 111 -15.08 7.37 -13.23
N TYR A 112 -15.14 6.62 -12.13
CA TYR A 112 -14.84 7.11 -10.78
C TYR A 112 -13.55 6.50 -10.21
N VAL A 113 -12.72 5.87 -11.04
CA VAL A 113 -11.51 5.17 -10.62
C VAL A 113 -10.37 5.45 -11.60
N ASP A 114 -9.26 5.97 -11.09
CA ASP A 114 -8.06 6.20 -11.92
C ASP A 114 -7.11 4.99 -11.86
N TRP A 115 -6.98 4.41 -10.67
CA TRP A 115 -6.11 3.26 -10.39
C TRP A 115 -6.88 2.19 -9.62
N VAL A 116 -6.57 0.93 -9.90
CA VAL A 116 -7.09 -0.21 -9.15
C VAL A 116 -5.97 -0.82 -8.33
N GLY A 117 -6.28 -1.40 -7.17
CA GLY A 117 -5.24 -2.01 -6.36
C GLY A 117 -5.74 -3.05 -5.37
N LEU A 118 -4.80 -3.69 -4.69
CA LEU A 118 -5.10 -4.66 -3.64
C LEU A 118 -4.19 -4.42 -2.43
N SER A 119 -4.75 -4.61 -1.23
CA SER A 119 -3.95 -4.97 -0.06
C SER A 119 -3.60 -6.46 -0.14
N LEU A 120 -2.32 -6.81 -0.04
CA LEU A 120 -1.82 -8.16 -0.30
C LEU A 120 -0.70 -8.56 0.67
N TYR A 121 -0.91 -9.63 1.43
CA TYR A 121 0.04 -10.07 2.46
C TYR A 121 0.31 -11.56 2.40
N TRP A 122 1.58 -11.95 2.45
CA TRP A 122 1.93 -13.33 2.77
C TRP A 122 2.05 -13.49 4.28
N LYS A 123 1.12 -14.25 4.87
CA LYS A 123 1.11 -14.56 6.31
C LYS A 123 1.41 -16.04 6.61
N GLY A 124 1.50 -16.86 5.57
CA GLY A 124 1.44 -18.31 5.61
C GLY A 124 0.32 -18.80 4.68
N TYR A 125 0.23 -20.11 4.50
CA TYR A 125 -0.83 -20.71 3.68
C TYR A 125 -2.20 -20.60 4.36
N GLU A 126 -3.27 -20.39 3.61
CA GLU A 126 -4.64 -20.39 4.14
C GLU A 126 -5.09 -21.76 4.68
N ASN A 127 -4.41 -22.85 4.31
CA ASN A 127 -4.77 -24.18 4.78
C ASN A 127 -4.58 -24.29 6.30
N ASN A 128 -5.58 -24.79 7.02
CA ASN A 128 -5.51 -24.92 8.49
C ASN A 128 -5.31 -23.56 9.23
N TYR A 129 -5.88 -22.48 8.67
CA TYR A 129 -6.03 -21.20 9.38
C TYR A 129 -6.73 -21.42 10.75
N PRO A 130 -6.24 -20.83 11.86
CA PRO A 130 -5.21 -19.80 11.94
C PRO A 130 -3.78 -20.33 12.14
N LEU A 131 -3.59 -21.64 12.36
CA LEU A 131 -2.31 -22.23 12.77
C LEU A 131 -1.21 -22.06 11.72
N SER A 132 -1.56 -22.18 10.45
CA SER A 132 -0.64 -21.97 9.32
C SER A 132 -0.09 -20.55 9.23
N PHE A 133 -0.80 -19.57 9.77
CA PHE A 133 -0.32 -18.18 9.84
C PHE A 133 0.66 -17.97 10.99
N MET A 134 0.96 -19.00 11.79
CA MET A 134 1.89 -18.96 12.92
C MET A 134 3.10 -19.87 12.68
N VAL A 135 3.46 -20.06 11.41
CA VAL A 135 4.61 -20.85 10.96
C VAL A 135 5.39 -20.04 9.93
N ASN A 136 6.72 -20.00 10.05
CA ASN A 136 7.58 -19.40 9.03
C ASN A 136 7.70 -20.35 7.83
N SER A 137 6.95 -20.06 6.76
CA SER A 137 7.00 -20.76 5.48
C SER A 137 7.19 -19.76 4.33
N LEU A 138 8.03 -20.12 3.36
CA LEU A 138 8.31 -19.23 2.22
C LEU A 138 7.05 -18.99 1.40
N CYS A 139 6.89 -17.75 0.94
CA CYS A 139 5.89 -17.37 -0.04
C CYS A 139 6.16 -18.09 -1.37
N PRO A 140 5.18 -18.78 -1.98
CA PRO A 140 5.32 -19.34 -3.31
C PRO A 140 5.69 -18.27 -4.35
N SER A 141 6.56 -18.61 -5.30
CA SER A 141 7.04 -17.65 -6.32
C SER A 141 5.95 -17.13 -7.25
N ASP A 142 4.81 -17.83 -7.34
CA ASP A 142 3.64 -17.45 -8.11
C ASP A 142 2.51 -16.87 -7.23
N TYR A 143 2.70 -16.73 -5.91
CA TYR A 143 1.66 -16.31 -4.97
C TYR A 143 0.95 -15.01 -5.38
N THR A 144 1.69 -13.96 -5.73
CA THR A 144 1.06 -12.70 -6.14
C THR A 144 0.20 -12.88 -7.41
N ALA A 145 0.67 -13.70 -8.37
CA ALA A 145 -0.11 -14.06 -9.55
C ALA A 145 -1.40 -14.83 -9.17
N GLN A 146 -1.31 -15.74 -8.20
CA GLN A 146 -2.47 -16.47 -7.67
C GLN A 146 -3.53 -15.51 -7.11
N MET A 147 -3.12 -14.57 -6.26
CA MET A 147 -4.01 -13.61 -5.60
C MET A 147 -4.62 -12.59 -6.57
N MET A 148 -3.91 -12.23 -7.63
CA MET A 148 -4.38 -11.23 -8.61
C MET A 148 -5.26 -11.83 -9.71
N ASP A 149 -5.03 -13.10 -10.09
CA ASP A 149 -5.55 -13.68 -11.32
C ASP A 149 -6.35 -14.98 -11.14
N SER A 150 -6.71 -15.32 -9.89
CA SER A 150 -7.52 -16.50 -9.55
C SER A 150 -6.93 -17.84 -9.97
N GLN A 151 -5.60 -17.95 -9.94
CA GLN A 151 -4.92 -19.21 -10.27
C GLN A 151 -4.37 -19.83 -9.00
N GLY A 152 -4.43 -21.16 -8.86
CA GLY A 152 -3.72 -21.87 -7.79
C GLY A 152 -4.40 -21.93 -6.41
N PRO A 153 -3.77 -22.65 -5.46
CA PRO A 153 -4.40 -23.05 -4.19
C PRO A 153 -4.60 -21.93 -3.18
N GLN A 154 -3.95 -20.77 -3.36
CA GLN A 154 -4.16 -19.59 -2.52
C GLN A 154 -4.97 -18.51 -3.25
N GLY A 155 -5.28 -18.72 -4.54
CA GLY A 155 -5.80 -17.67 -5.40
C GLY A 155 -7.20 -17.19 -4.99
N SER A 156 -7.49 -15.94 -5.32
CA SER A 156 -8.82 -15.35 -5.16
C SER A 156 -9.85 -16.11 -5.99
N LYS A 157 -11.12 -16.06 -5.60
CA LYS A 157 -12.20 -16.65 -6.42
C LYS A 157 -12.45 -15.88 -7.73
N THR A 158 -12.15 -14.58 -7.74
CA THR A 158 -12.33 -13.69 -8.90
C THR A 158 -11.00 -13.06 -9.31
N SER A 159 -10.70 -13.05 -10.62
CA SER A 159 -9.46 -12.44 -11.13
C SER A 159 -9.61 -10.93 -11.08
N PHE A 160 -9.04 -10.30 -10.05
CA PHE A 160 -9.07 -8.85 -9.90
C PHE A 160 -8.37 -8.16 -11.08
N TYR A 161 -7.23 -8.71 -11.49
CA TYR A 161 -6.43 -8.12 -12.55
C TYR A 161 -7.17 -8.11 -13.89
N GLN A 162 -7.83 -9.20 -14.27
CA GLN A 162 -8.59 -9.23 -15.52
C GLN A 162 -9.85 -8.36 -15.44
N GLU A 163 -10.61 -8.47 -14.35
CA GLU A 163 -11.90 -7.78 -14.21
C GLU A 163 -11.78 -6.27 -14.04
N TYR A 164 -10.70 -5.77 -13.44
CA TYR A 164 -10.58 -4.34 -13.12
C TYR A 164 -9.42 -3.65 -13.83
N ALA A 165 -8.24 -4.26 -13.87
CA ALA A 165 -7.08 -3.62 -14.52
C ALA A 165 -7.15 -3.78 -16.05
N VAL A 166 -7.34 -4.99 -16.56
CA VAL A 166 -7.36 -5.26 -18.01
C VAL A 166 -8.64 -4.72 -18.64
N LYS A 167 -9.81 -5.14 -18.15
CA LYS A 167 -11.12 -4.78 -18.70
C LYS A 167 -11.35 -3.27 -18.83
N TYR A 168 -10.98 -2.49 -17.81
CA TYR A 168 -11.17 -1.05 -17.79
C TYR A 168 -9.89 -0.26 -18.10
N ASN A 169 -8.84 -0.95 -18.58
CA ASN A 169 -7.55 -0.36 -18.94
C ASN A 169 -6.89 0.44 -17.79
N LYS A 170 -7.13 0.08 -16.52
CA LYS A 170 -6.60 0.80 -15.36
C LYS A 170 -5.22 0.28 -14.93
N PRO A 171 -4.27 1.15 -14.54
CA PRO A 171 -3.04 0.72 -13.88
C PRO A 171 -3.35 0.08 -12.52
N PHE A 172 -2.53 -0.89 -12.15
CA PHE A 172 -2.68 -1.71 -10.95
C PHE A 172 -1.56 -1.41 -9.94
N VAL A 173 -1.92 -1.37 -8.65
CA VAL A 173 -1.00 -1.18 -7.53
C VAL A 173 -1.22 -2.23 -6.43
N ILE A 174 -0.15 -2.81 -5.89
CA ILE A 174 -0.21 -3.39 -4.54
C ILE A 174 -0.18 -2.21 -3.59
N SER A 175 -1.35 -1.78 -3.12
CA SER A 175 -1.52 -0.56 -2.33
C SER A 175 -0.94 -0.65 -0.93
N GLU A 176 -0.76 -1.88 -0.46
CA GLU A 176 -0.17 -2.21 0.82
C GLU A 176 0.19 -3.69 0.78
N GLY A 177 1.43 -4.06 1.06
CA GLY A 177 1.78 -5.48 1.09
C GLY A 177 3.14 -5.82 1.64
N GLY A 178 3.32 -7.09 1.98
CA GLY A 178 4.56 -7.61 2.53
C GLY A 178 4.47 -9.08 2.93
N GLY A 179 5.64 -9.72 3.06
CA GLY A 179 5.78 -11.05 3.65
C GLY A 179 6.06 -10.96 5.14
N ALA A 180 5.23 -11.61 5.96
CA ALA A 180 5.41 -11.64 7.40
C ALA A 180 6.49 -12.63 7.82
N PHE A 181 7.46 -12.17 8.60
CA PHE A 181 8.22 -13.03 9.49
C PHE A 181 7.47 -13.20 10.82
N GLN A 182 7.16 -14.44 11.18
CA GLN A 182 6.47 -14.79 12.42
C GLN A 182 7.46 -14.81 13.58
N ILE A 183 7.27 -13.92 14.56
CA ILE A 183 8.18 -13.80 15.72
C ILE A 183 7.66 -14.64 16.89
N ALA A 184 6.41 -14.44 17.25
CA ALA A 184 5.81 -15.08 18.42
C ALA A 184 4.29 -15.12 18.31
N LYS A 185 3.69 -15.97 19.14
CA LYS A 185 2.25 -16.00 19.39
C LYS A 185 1.98 -16.05 20.87
N SER A 186 0.87 -15.46 21.28
CA SER A 186 0.37 -15.56 22.65
C SER A 186 -1.02 -16.20 22.65
N LEU A 187 -1.22 -17.20 23.51
CA LEU A 187 -2.53 -17.79 23.81
C LEU A 187 -2.80 -17.61 25.29
N ASN A 188 -3.97 -17.06 25.65
CA ASN A 188 -4.33 -16.77 27.04
C ASN A 188 -3.25 -15.98 27.81
N GLY A 189 -2.62 -15.02 27.13
CA GLY A 189 -1.54 -14.18 27.69
C GLY A 189 -0.16 -14.84 27.76
N VAL A 190 -0.03 -16.13 27.44
CA VAL A 190 1.25 -16.84 27.46
C VAL A 190 1.93 -16.72 26.10
N ARG A 191 3.02 -15.94 26.02
CA ARG A 191 3.83 -15.76 24.81
C ARG A 191 4.74 -16.96 24.57
N SER A 192 4.79 -17.42 23.33
CA SER A 192 5.70 -18.46 22.83
C SER A 192 6.35 -17.98 21.53
N GLU A 193 7.65 -18.22 21.39
CA GLU A 193 8.37 -17.92 20.16
C GLU A 193 7.98 -18.90 19.06
N ILE A 194 7.96 -18.41 17.83
CA ILE A 194 7.73 -19.24 16.64
C ILE A 194 9.09 -19.63 16.08
N ASP A 195 9.23 -20.90 15.68
CA ASP A 195 10.42 -21.39 15.00
C ASP A 195 10.77 -20.48 13.83
N ALA A 196 12.02 -20.01 13.77
CA ALA A 196 12.49 -19.09 12.75
C ALA A 196 12.37 -19.66 11.33
N GLY A 197 12.33 -20.99 11.20
CA GLY A 197 12.19 -21.68 9.91
C GLY A 197 13.26 -21.22 8.92
N PRO A 198 12.88 -20.78 7.70
CA PRO A 198 13.81 -20.22 6.71
C PRO A 198 14.56 -18.94 7.15
N GLY A 199 14.14 -18.31 8.25
CA GLY A 199 14.70 -17.06 8.75
C GLY A 199 14.06 -15.82 8.13
N ARG A 200 14.19 -14.69 8.83
CA ARG A 200 13.52 -13.42 8.50
C ARG A 200 13.80 -12.91 7.09
N THR A 201 15.07 -12.89 6.67
CA THR A 201 15.44 -12.42 5.34
C THR A 201 14.78 -13.23 4.24
N ALA A 202 14.82 -14.57 4.32
CA ALA A 202 14.20 -15.43 3.32
C ALA A 202 12.67 -15.25 3.30
N MET A 203 12.04 -15.11 4.47
CA MET A 203 10.60 -14.88 4.60
C MET A 203 10.17 -13.58 3.91
N VAL A 204 10.77 -12.45 4.27
CA VAL A 204 10.43 -11.14 3.67
C VAL A 204 10.74 -11.13 2.18
N MET A 205 11.92 -11.61 1.77
CA MET A 205 12.32 -11.61 0.36
C MET A 205 11.48 -12.54 -0.51
N SER A 206 10.97 -13.67 0.02
CA SER A 206 10.14 -14.58 -0.76
C SER A 206 8.86 -13.93 -1.28
N PHE A 207 8.23 -13.04 -0.51
CA PHE A 207 7.06 -12.29 -0.96
C PHE A 207 7.41 -11.37 -2.14
N TRP A 208 8.46 -10.57 -2.02
CA TRP A 208 8.88 -9.64 -3.09
C TRP A 208 9.41 -10.38 -4.33
N SER A 209 9.97 -11.57 -4.13
CA SER A 209 10.36 -12.52 -5.20
C SER A 209 9.15 -13.14 -5.91
N SER A 210 7.94 -12.98 -5.39
CA SER A 210 6.71 -13.37 -6.10
C SER A 210 6.16 -12.26 -7.00
N ASN A 211 6.70 -11.04 -6.93
CA ASN A 211 6.20 -9.87 -7.66
C ASN A 211 7.30 -8.99 -8.28
N ILE A 212 7.75 -7.92 -7.60
CA ILE A 212 8.64 -6.89 -8.16
C ILE A 212 10.01 -7.43 -8.57
N PHE A 213 10.47 -8.53 -7.95
CA PHE A 213 11.73 -9.19 -8.32
C PHE A 213 11.51 -10.42 -9.22
N ASN A 214 10.31 -10.63 -9.73
CA ASN A 214 9.98 -11.73 -10.64
C ASN A 214 9.76 -11.21 -12.07
N PRO A 215 10.73 -11.38 -12.98
CA PRO A 215 10.61 -10.91 -14.36
C PRO A 215 9.44 -11.55 -15.11
N ALA A 216 9.13 -12.82 -14.85
CA ALA A 216 8.00 -13.50 -15.49
C ALA A 216 6.65 -12.91 -15.01
N PHE A 217 6.56 -12.54 -13.73
CA PHE A 217 5.41 -11.81 -13.21
C PHE A 217 5.28 -10.44 -13.88
N LEU A 218 6.34 -9.63 -13.91
CA LEU A 218 6.30 -8.30 -14.52
C LEU A 218 5.94 -8.35 -16.02
N ALA A 219 6.45 -9.33 -16.76
CA ALA A 219 6.10 -9.54 -18.16
C ALA A 219 4.63 -9.95 -18.35
N LYS A 220 4.09 -10.79 -17.45
CA LYS A 220 2.70 -11.26 -17.50
C LYS A 220 1.70 -10.17 -17.10
N TYR A 221 2.07 -9.28 -16.18
CA TYR A 221 1.19 -8.27 -15.60
C TYR A 221 1.63 -6.83 -15.94
N PRO A 222 1.60 -6.39 -17.22
CA PRO A 222 2.14 -5.10 -17.65
C PRO A 222 1.43 -3.87 -17.05
N LYS A 223 0.23 -4.04 -16.50
CA LYS A 223 -0.52 -2.99 -15.78
C LYS A 223 -0.13 -2.90 -14.31
N PHE A 224 0.57 -3.87 -13.74
CA PHE A 224 1.18 -3.72 -12.42
C PHE A 224 2.24 -2.63 -12.54
N LYS A 225 1.97 -1.47 -11.94
CA LYS A 225 2.86 -0.32 -12.04
C LYS A 225 3.55 -0.01 -10.72
N MET A 226 2.91 -0.28 -9.58
CA MET A 226 3.38 0.19 -8.27
C MET A 226 3.18 -0.90 -7.19
N ALA A 227 4.06 -0.93 -6.19
CA ALA A 227 3.85 -1.69 -4.96
C ALA A 227 4.33 -0.90 -3.75
N ILE A 228 3.49 -0.83 -2.72
CA ILE A 228 3.74 -0.10 -1.49
C ILE A 228 4.03 -1.11 -0.38
N SER A 229 5.25 -1.06 0.17
CA SER A 229 5.63 -1.92 1.29
C SER A 229 4.88 -1.55 2.57
N PHE A 230 4.37 -2.57 3.24
CA PHE A 230 3.87 -2.48 4.60
C PHE A 230 5.03 -2.53 5.60
N GLU A 231 5.74 -1.41 5.75
CA GLU A 231 6.91 -1.28 6.63
C GLU A 231 6.54 -1.20 8.12
N ILE A 232 5.92 -2.26 8.65
CA ILE A 232 5.42 -2.29 10.03
C ILE A 232 5.74 -3.63 10.70
N TRP A 233 6.20 -3.55 11.96
CA TRP A 233 6.03 -4.64 12.91
C TRP A 233 4.72 -4.44 13.67
N LYS A 234 3.90 -5.48 13.74
CA LYS A 234 2.55 -5.40 14.28
C LYS A 234 2.24 -6.61 15.14
N LYS A 235 1.48 -6.35 16.21
CA LYS A 235 0.70 -7.37 16.91
C LYS A 235 -0.71 -7.46 16.35
N GLU A 236 -1.15 -8.67 16.02
CA GLU A 236 -2.43 -8.90 15.36
C GLU A 236 -3.16 -10.11 15.94
N ALA A 237 -4.44 -9.93 16.24
CA ALA A 237 -5.29 -11.01 16.69
C ALA A 237 -5.61 -11.96 15.53
N GLU A 238 -5.40 -13.25 15.75
CA GLU A 238 -5.74 -14.34 14.84
C GLU A 238 -6.58 -15.35 15.62
N GLN A 239 -7.90 -15.20 15.55
CA GLN A 239 -8.86 -15.89 16.43
C GLN A 239 -8.48 -15.72 17.91
N ALA A 240 -8.19 -16.82 18.63
CA ALA A 240 -7.81 -16.81 20.04
C ALA A 240 -6.34 -16.40 20.30
N TYR A 241 -5.53 -16.24 19.26
CA TYR A 241 -4.11 -15.94 19.36
C TYR A 241 -3.84 -14.46 19.16
N MET A 242 -2.82 -13.94 19.84
CA MET A 242 -2.19 -12.66 19.50
C MET A 242 -0.83 -12.94 18.86
N THR A 243 -0.67 -12.62 17.58
CA THR A 243 0.54 -12.88 16.80
C THR A 243 1.44 -11.64 16.74
N GLU A 244 2.75 -11.84 16.71
CA GLU A 244 3.77 -10.80 16.49
C GLU A 244 4.40 -11.03 15.11
N ARG A 245 4.18 -10.09 14.19
CA ARG A 245 4.61 -10.21 12.78
C ARG A 245 5.50 -9.04 12.39
N ASP A 246 6.58 -9.34 11.68
CA ASP A 246 7.46 -8.33 11.10
C ASP A 246 7.37 -8.35 9.57
N PHE A 247 6.84 -7.28 8.99
CA PHE A 247 6.74 -7.10 7.54
C PHE A 247 7.84 -6.19 6.98
N ARG A 248 8.69 -5.60 7.85
CA ARG A 248 9.62 -4.55 7.46
C ARG A 248 10.71 -5.08 6.55
N ILE A 249 10.99 -4.40 5.45
CA ILE A 249 12.22 -4.62 4.69
C ILE A 249 13.42 -4.15 5.53
N ILE A 250 13.29 -3.01 6.20
CA ILE A 250 14.38 -2.36 6.96
C ILE A 250 14.44 -2.76 8.44
N GLY A 251 13.80 -3.87 8.82
CA GLY A 251 13.80 -4.30 10.23
C GLY A 251 15.12 -4.88 10.71
N ASP A 252 15.99 -5.34 9.81
CA ASP A 252 17.38 -5.74 10.08
C ASP A 252 18.29 -5.46 8.87
N ASP A 253 19.60 -5.43 9.11
CA ASP A 253 20.60 -5.07 8.09
C ASP A 253 20.72 -6.12 6.98
N ALA A 254 20.54 -7.42 7.29
CA ALA A 254 20.67 -8.50 6.31
C ALA A 254 19.54 -8.47 5.28
N THR A 255 18.32 -8.22 5.74
CA THR A 255 17.11 -8.10 4.91
C THR A 255 17.14 -6.81 4.11
N ALA A 256 17.56 -5.69 4.71
CA ALA A 256 17.75 -4.44 4.00
C ALA A 256 18.80 -4.59 2.88
N ALA A 257 19.93 -5.25 3.15
CA ALA A 257 20.97 -5.51 2.15
C ALA A 257 20.49 -6.43 1.02
N ALA A 258 19.77 -7.51 1.34
CA ALA A 258 19.20 -8.41 0.34
C ALA A 258 18.20 -7.69 -0.57
N PHE A 259 17.30 -6.90 0.00
CA PHE A 259 16.33 -6.13 -0.77
C PHE A 259 17.01 -5.06 -1.64
N HIS A 260 17.99 -4.34 -1.09
CA HIS A 260 18.75 -3.35 -1.84
C HIS A 260 19.47 -3.97 -3.05
N SER A 261 20.07 -5.15 -2.88
CA SER A 261 20.73 -5.90 -3.96
C SER A 261 19.76 -6.21 -5.12
N GLU A 262 18.53 -6.67 -4.83
CA GLU A 262 17.54 -6.93 -5.88
C GLU A 262 17.04 -5.65 -6.55
N ILE A 263 16.84 -4.58 -5.78
CA ILE A 263 16.46 -3.27 -6.33
C ILE A 263 17.55 -2.72 -7.27
N GLN A 264 18.84 -2.89 -6.94
CA GLN A 264 19.94 -2.50 -7.82
C GLN A 264 19.92 -3.24 -9.17
N LYS A 265 19.48 -4.51 -9.18
CA LYS A 265 19.31 -5.26 -10.45
C LYS A 265 18.19 -4.65 -11.29
N LEU A 266 17.07 -4.27 -10.66
CA LEU A 266 15.97 -3.59 -11.36
C LEU A 266 16.40 -2.20 -11.89
N ASP A 267 17.17 -1.45 -11.11
CA ASP A 267 17.73 -0.16 -11.51
C ASP A 267 18.68 -0.31 -12.71
N THR A 268 19.59 -1.27 -12.65
CA THR A 268 20.51 -1.60 -13.75
C THR A 268 19.76 -2.02 -15.02
N ALA A 269 18.62 -2.70 -14.87
CA ALA A 269 17.73 -3.07 -15.98
C ALA A 269 16.89 -1.89 -16.51
N GLY A 270 16.91 -0.73 -15.85
CA GLY A 270 16.15 0.46 -16.27
C GLY A 270 14.63 0.33 -16.07
N VAL A 271 14.18 -0.55 -15.19
CA VAL A 271 12.73 -0.81 -14.96
C VAL A 271 12.15 -0.04 -13.77
N VAL A 272 12.98 0.72 -13.04
CA VAL A 272 12.59 1.54 -11.89
C VAL A 272 12.72 3.02 -12.23
N ILE A 273 11.77 3.81 -11.74
CA ILE A 273 11.87 5.27 -11.74
C ILE A 273 12.08 5.70 -10.30
N TRP A 274 13.13 6.50 -10.07
CA TRP A 274 13.46 7.01 -8.75
C TRP A 274 12.94 8.43 -8.55
N GLY A 275 12.37 8.69 -7.38
CA GLY A 275 12.20 10.05 -6.90
C GLY A 275 13.56 10.74 -6.83
N GLN A 276 13.68 11.89 -7.48
CA GLN A 276 14.88 12.70 -7.50
C GLN A 276 14.81 13.72 -6.37
N LYS A 277 15.97 14.13 -5.84
CA LYS A 277 16.02 15.34 -5.03
C LYS A 277 15.79 16.54 -5.96
N PRO A 278 14.79 17.40 -5.73
CA PRO A 278 14.59 18.57 -6.57
C PRO A 278 15.87 19.39 -6.57
N LYS A 279 16.31 19.79 -7.76
CA LYS A 279 17.41 20.76 -7.90
C LYS A 279 16.99 22.03 -7.14
N PRO A 280 17.81 22.62 -6.28
CA PRO A 280 17.43 23.83 -5.56
C PRO A 280 17.04 24.90 -6.57
N THR A 281 15.77 25.28 -6.58
CA THR A 281 15.26 26.31 -7.47
C THR A 281 15.87 27.64 -7.02
N THR A 282 16.72 28.25 -7.85
CA THR A 282 17.09 29.67 -7.73
C THR A 282 15.87 30.50 -8.05
N THR A 283 14.98 30.68 -7.06
CA THR A 283 13.86 31.58 -7.19
C THR A 283 14.38 33.00 -6.99
N THR A 284 14.43 33.78 -8.08
CA THR A 284 14.56 35.24 -7.99
C THR A 284 13.33 35.77 -7.27
N THR A 285 13.47 36.10 -5.98
CA THR A 285 12.40 36.64 -5.15
C THR A 285 11.98 38.02 -5.62
N THR A 286 10.80 38.12 -6.24
CA THR A 286 9.94 39.29 -6.06
C THR A 286 8.94 38.90 -4.98
N ALA A 287 9.19 39.33 -3.74
CA ALA A 287 8.39 38.98 -2.58
C ALA A 287 6.99 39.58 -2.70
N VAL A 288 5.99 38.73 -2.94
CA VAL A 288 4.61 39.01 -2.54
C VAL A 288 4.34 38.16 -1.31
N ALA A 289 3.94 38.80 -0.21
CA ALA A 289 3.69 38.15 1.07
C ALA A 289 2.63 37.04 0.91
N ALA A 290 3.07 35.79 0.85
CA ALA A 290 2.20 34.65 0.93
C ALA A 290 1.72 34.51 2.37
N VAL A 291 0.43 34.79 2.60
CA VAL A 291 -0.26 34.35 3.82
C VAL A 291 -0.14 32.83 3.85
N SER A 292 0.61 32.31 4.82
CA SER A 292 0.73 30.87 5.04
C SER A 292 -0.51 30.41 5.81
N PRO A 293 -1.47 29.70 5.19
CA PRO A 293 -2.50 29.08 5.99
C PRO A 293 -1.87 27.93 6.79
N THR A 294 -1.87 28.05 8.11
CA THR A 294 -1.63 26.92 9.00
C THR A 294 -2.81 25.96 8.89
N PHE A 295 -2.69 24.96 8.03
CA PHE A 295 -3.59 23.82 8.03
C PHE A 295 -2.98 22.71 8.86
N SER A 296 -3.63 22.36 9.97
CA SER A 296 -3.42 21.09 10.63
C SER A 296 -4.07 20.02 9.74
N ILE A 297 -3.28 19.11 9.18
CA ILE A 297 -3.83 17.86 8.67
C ILE A 297 -4.50 17.19 9.87
N VAL A 298 -5.83 17.15 9.88
CA VAL A 298 -6.55 16.35 10.86
C VAL A 298 -6.39 14.91 10.40
N VAL A 299 -5.30 14.27 10.82
CA VAL A 299 -5.23 12.81 10.81
C VAL A 299 -6.24 12.36 11.86
N THR A 300 -7.51 12.24 11.45
CA THR A 300 -8.55 11.66 12.29
C THR A 300 -8.27 10.18 12.39
N GLN A 301 -7.48 9.86 13.41
CA GLN A 301 -7.27 8.52 13.91
C GLN A 301 -6.26 7.63 13.18
N VAL A 302 -5.63 6.89 14.06
CA VAL A 302 -4.82 5.72 13.90
C VAL A 302 -5.76 4.54 13.58
N PRO A 303 -5.48 3.68 12.59
CA PRO A 303 -6.38 2.57 12.24
C PRO A 303 -6.76 1.74 13.48
N PRO A 304 -7.98 1.18 13.60
CA PRO A 304 -8.41 0.36 14.75
C PRO A 304 -7.45 -0.80 15.05
N ASN A 305 -6.66 -1.20 14.05
CA ASN A 305 -5.56 -2.16 14.13
C ASN A 305 -4.32 -1.71 14.94
N LYS A 306 -4.33 -0.53 15.59
CA LYS A 306 -3.21 -0.01 16.38
C LYS A 306 -3.40 -0.08 17.89
N ASN A 307 -4.44 -0.74 18.39
CA ASN A 307 -4.60 -1.01 19.84
C ASN A 307 -3.61 -2.06 20.37
N VAL A 308 -2.59 -2.42 19.60
CA VAL A 308 -1.52 -3.31 20.04
C VAL A 308 -0.19 -2.72 19.60
N ALA A 309 0.82 -2.77 20.49
CA ALA A 309 2.12 -2.15 20.32
C ALA A 309 2.63 -2.30 18.86
N THR A 310 2.77 -1.17 18.17
CA THR A 310 3.39 -1.09 16.83
C THR A 310 4.65 -0.25 16.95
N GLU A 311 5.79 -0.78 16.53
CA GLU A 311 7.04 -0.03 16.46
C GLU A 311 7.41 0.21 14.99
N LYS A 312 7.39 1.49 14.59
CA LYS A 312 8.14 1.96 13.42
C LYS A 312 9.59 2.09 13.86
N THR A 313 10.53 1.43 13.19
CA THR A 313 11.92 1.28 13.67
C THR A 313 12.62 2.60 13.95
N SER A 314 13.37 2.63 15.05
CA SER A 314 14.30 3.68 15.48
C SER A 314 15.68 3.57 14.82
N ASN A 315 16.35 4.72 14.70
CA ASN A 315 17.60 4.96 13.96
C ASN A 315 18.85 4.40 14.66
N SER A 316 19.71 3.70 13.92
CA SER A 316 21.11 3.42 14.27
C SER A 316 22.04 3.97 13.16
N SER A 317 23.31 4.18 13.45
CA SER A 317 24.26 4.87 12.55
C SER A 317 24.52 4.16 11.23
N THR A 318 24.45 2.83 11.17
CA THR A 318 24.49 2.05 9.91
C THR A 318 23.24 2.26 9.06
N LYS A 319 22.09 2.57 9.69
CA LYS A 319 20.84 2.92 9.01
C LYS A 319 20.89 4.28 8.34
N ASN A 320 21.84 5.18 8.64
CA ASN A 320 21.86 6.51 8.01
C ASN A 320 22.26 6.50 6.53
N ILE A 321 23.03 5.50 6.07
CA ILE A 321 23.43 5.40 4.66
C ILE A 321 22.29 4.83 3.81
N VAL A 322 21.54 3.87 4.37
CA VAL A 322 20.34 3.31 3.73
C VAL A 322 19.14 4.25 3.89
N SER A 323 18.93 4.86 5.06
CA SER A 323 17.79 5.73 5.37
C SER A 323 17.87 7.11 4.72
N ALA A 324 19.05 7.61 4.32
CA ALA A 324 19.18 8.83 3.51
C ALA A 324 18.94 8.60 2.00
N MET A 325 18.92 7.33 1.56
CA MET A 325 18.51 6.91 0.23
C MET A 325 17.13 6.21 0.22
N LEU A 326 16.58 5.89 1.39
CA LEU A 326 15.37 5.08 1.56
C LEU A 326 14.39 5.65 2.63
N LEU A 327 14.37 6.98 2.80
CA LEU A 327 13.09 7.69 3.01
C LEU A 327 12.52 8.04 1.62
N LEU A 328 12.38 7.02 0.78
CA LEU A 328 11.78 7.09 -0.53
C LEU A 328 10.65 6.07 -0.50
N PHE A 329 9.41 6.55 -0.63
CA PHE A 329 8.30 5.69 -0.99
C PHE A 329 8.66 5.00 -2.32
N ILE A 330 8.64 3.68 -2.32
CA ILE A 330 8.86 2.87 -3.53
C ILE A 330 7.64 3.06 -4.41
N THR A 331 7.74 4.00 -5.35
CA THR A 331 6.84 4.12 -6.49
C THR A 331 7.59 3.59 -7.70
N LEU A 332 7.47 2.30 -8.02
CA LEU A 332 7.79 1.84 -9.37
C LEU A 332 6.80 2.52 -10.34
N LEU A 333 7.26 2.87 -11.54
CA LEU A 333 6.43 3.24 -12.68
C LEU A 333 7.16 2.69 -13.92
N LEU A 334 6.62 1.65 -14.54
CA LEU A 334 7.14 1.06 -15.78
C LEU A 334 6.92 2.03 -16.95
N LYS A 335 7.99 2.32 -17.71
CA LYS A 335 8.01 3.18 -18.91
C LYS A 335 7.43 2.45 -20.14
N GLU A 336 6.99 3.24 -21.12
CA GLU A 336 6.20 2.96 -22.35
C GLU A 336 4.66 3.07 -22.14
N MET A 337 3.90 3.97 -22.77
CA MET A 337 4.02 4.68 -24.05
C MET A 337 3.40 6.09 -23.96
N ILE A 338 4.16 7.14 -24.30
CA ILE A 338 3.64 8.39 -24.86
C ILE A 338 4.27 8.47 -26.25
N HIS A 339 3.47 8.18 -27.28
CA HIS A 339 3.53 8.69 -28.66
C HIS A 339 2.57 7.90 -29.54
N ASN A 340 1.28 8.24 -29.46
CA ASN A 340 0.47 8.84 -30.54
C ASN A 340 -1.02 8.80 -30.17
#